data_AF-A0A060C5B9-F1
#
_entry.id   AF-A0A060C5B9-F1
#
_cell.length_a   1.000
_cell.length_b   1.000
_cell.length_c   1.000
_cell.angle_alpha   90.00
_cell.angle_beta   90.00
_cell.angle_gamma   90.00
#
_symmetry.space_group_name_H-M   'P 1'
#
loop_
_entity.id
_entity.type
_entity.pdbx_description
1 polymer ?
#
loop_
_entity_poly.entity_id
_entity_poly.type
_entity_poly.pdbx_seq_one_letter_code
_entity_poly.pdbx_strand_id
1 'polypeptide(L)'
;ARADWLPPYYHKADKNGVGFNRSHTGSNAVAQYPADLAKRYDNIDTCPEIYLLWFHHVPWDYPMKSGRTLWDELCYKYDSGVQQVRAFQKTWDKMEKYVDPQQFKEVQSRLRIQMRDAVWWKDACLLYFQEFSGMPIPYDIERPVHSLNAL
;
A
#
# COMPACT_ATOMS: atom_id res chain seq x y z
N ALA A 1 20.95 -3.83 -14.90
CA ALA A 1 20.13 -4.72 -14.05
C ALA A 1 18.92 -5.20 -14.85
N ARG A 2 18.37 -6.40 -14.58
CA ARG A 2 17.15 -6.84 -15.26
C ARG A 2 15.95 -6.02 -14.78
N ALA A 3 15.05 -5.64 -15.68
CA ALA A 3 13.92 -4.78 -15.34
C ALA A 3 12.99 -5.43 -14.30
N ASP A 4 12.78 -6.74 -14.38
CA ASP A 4 11.95 -7.52 -13.47
C ASP A 4 12.50 -7.64 -12.03
N TRP A 5 13.67 -7.07 -11.75
CA TRP A 5 14.22 -6.96 -10.39
C TRP A 5 13.95 -5.60 -9.74
N LEU A 6 13.34 -4.66 -10.46
CA LEU A 6 13.17 -3.29 -10.01
C LEU A 6 11.70 -3.00 -9.67
N PRO A 7 11.38 -2.29 -8.56
CA PRO A 7 10.01 -1.94 -8.21
C PRO A 7 9.20 -1.26 -9.34
N PRO A 8 9.77 -0.32 -10.13
CA PRO A 8 9.06 0.32 -11.24
C PRO A 8 8.49 -0.63 -12.29
N TYR A 9 9.09 -1.81 -12.45
CA TYR A 9 8.55 -2.83 -13.35
C TYR A 9 7.17 -3.33 -12.90
N TYR A 10 6.94 -3.44 -11.59
CA TYR A 10 5.72 -4.01 -11.04
C TYR A 10 4.61 -2.99 -10.91
N HIS A 11 4.88 -1.82 -10.31
CA HIS A 11 3.83 -0.85 -10.05
C HIS A 11 3.52 0.05 -11.26
N LYS A 12 4.44 0.19 -12.23
CA LYS A 12 4.22 0.95 -13.48
C LYS A 12 3.59 2.34 -13.25
N ALA A 13 3.99 3.02 -12.18
CA ALA A 13 3.43 4.32 -11.84
C ALA A 13 3.88 5.37 -12.86
N ASP A 14 2.93 6.16 -13.34
CA ASP A 14 3.14 7.29 -14.23
C ASP A 14 2.12 8.39 -13.93
N LYS A 15 2.11 9.46 -14.75
CA LYS A 15 1.19 10.60 -14.56
C LYS A 15 -0.29 10.24 -14.70
N ASN A 16 -0.59 9.15 -15.41
CA ASN A 16 -1.97 8.75 -15.68
C ASN A 16 -2.48 7.79 -14.63
N GLY A 17 -1.62 6.96 -14.02
CA GLY A 17 -2.07 5.96 -13.05
C GLY A 17 -0.98 5.06 -12.48
N VAL A 18 -1.42 3.96 -11.87
CA VAL A 18 -0.56 2.92 -11.28
C VAL A 18 -1.19 1.53 -11.43
N GLY A 19 -0.35 0.51 -11.40
CA GLY A 19 -0.75 -0.90 -11.52
C GLY A 19 -0.31 -1.50 -12.84
N PHE A 20 -0.45 -2.81 -13.00
CA PHE A 20 0.06 -3.52 -14.17
C PHE A 20 -1.11 -4.10 -14.95
N ASN A 21 -1.27 -3.68 -16.21
CA ASN A 21 -2.30 -4.24 -17.08
C ASN A 21 -1.99 -5.70 -17.46
N ARG A 22 -2.61 -6.63 -16.74
CA ARG A 22 -2.60 -8.09 -17.01
C ARG A 22 -3.94 -8.62 -17.50
N SER A 23 -4.89 -7.72 -17.77
CA SER A 23 -6.17 -8.00 -18.45
C SER A 23 -5.95 -8.44 -19.90
N HIS A 24 -7.02 -8.80 -20.60
CA HIS A 24 -7.01 -9.14 -22.03
C HIS A 24 -6.47 -8.03 -22.93
N THR A 25 -6.49 -6.77 -22.46
CA THR A 25 -5.93 -5.62 -23.20
C THR A 25 -4.44 -5.37 -22.94
N GLY A 26 -3.85 -6.08 -21.97
CA GLY A 26 -2.46 -5.94 -21.55
C GLY A 26 -1.65 -7.20 -21.85
N SER A 27 -0.97 -7.75 -20.84
CA SER A 27 -0.22 -9.00 -21.00
C SER A 27 -1.08 -10.25 -21.14
N ASN A 28 -2.40 -10.14 -20.93
CA ASN A 28 -3.35 -11.24 -20.93
C ASN A 28 -3.00 -12.40 -19.97
N ALA A 29 -2.25 -12.12 -18.90
CA ALA A 29 -1.92 -13.16 -17.91
C ALA A 29 -3.18 -13.64 -17.15
N VAL A 30 -4.25 -12.83 -17.13
CA VAL A 30 -5.55 -13.24 -16.60
C VAL A 30 -6.12 -14.49 -17.29
N ALA A 31 -5.81 -14.73 -18.57
CA ALA A 31 -6.25 -15.91 -19.30
C ALA A 31 -5.58 -17.23 -18.84
N GLN A 32 -4.56 -17.14 -17.97
CA GLN A 32 -3.93 -18.32 -17.36
C GLN A 32 -4.74 -18.89 -16.18
N TYR A 33 -5.74 -18.14 -15.69
CA TYR A 33 -6.63 -18.58 -14.63
C TYR A 33 -7.86 -19.33 -15.18
N PRO A 34 -8.53 -20.16 -14.34
CA PRO A 34 -9.83 -20.72 -14.68
C PRO A 34 -10.84 -19.63 -15.09
N ALA A 35 -11.74 -19.95 -16.02
CA ALA A 35 -12.61 -19.00 -16.71
C ALA A 35 -13.38 -18.05 -15.77
N ASP A 36 -13.91 -18.56 -14.65
CA ASP A 36 -14.66 -17.74 -13.69
C ASP A 36 -13.78 -16.70 -12.99
N LEU A 37 -12.54 -17.07 -12.64
CA LEU A 37 -11.57 -16.15 -12.03
C LEU A 37 -11.04 -15.18 -13.07
N ALA A 38 -10.75 -15.66 -14.28
CA ALA A 38 -10.29 -14.82 -15.37
C ALA A 38 -11.32 -13.72 -15.66
N LYS A 39 -12.60 -14.08 -15.83
CA LYS A 39 -13.70 -13.12 -16.03
C LYS A 39 -13.80 -12.10 -14.90
N ARG A 40 -13.65 -12.54 -13.64
CA ARG A 40 -13.76 -11.66 -12.48
C ARG A 40 -12.58 -10.68 -12.36
N TYR A 41 -11.36 -11.13 -12.63
CA TYR A 41 -10.15 -10.31 -12.53
C TYR A 41 -9.95 -9.42 -13.75
N ASP A 42 -10.43 -9.84 -14.92
CA ASP A 42 -10.32 -9.11 -16.18
C ASP A 42 -11.24 -7.89 -16.26
N ASN A 43 -12.38 -7.91 -15.56
CA ASN A 43 -13.25 -6.75 -15.46
C ASN A 43 -12.92 -5.92 -14.22
N ILE A 44 -12.52 -4.66 -14.45
CA ILE A 44 -12.13 -3.70 -13.41
C ILE A 44 -13.21 -3.50 -12.34
N ASP A 45 -14.49 -3.48 -12.72
CA ASP A 45 -15.62 -3.24 -11.80
C ASP A 45 -15.85 -4.44 -10.86
N THR A 46 -15.54 -5.64 -11.33
CA THR A 46 -15.75 -6.88 -10.56
C THR A 46 -14.48 -7.37 -9.87
N CYS A 47 -13.32 -6.85 -10.27
CA CYS A 47 -12.03 -7.21 -9.69
C CYS A 47 -12.00 -6.81 -8.20
N PRO A 48 -11.63 -7.71 -7.28
CA PRO A 48 -11.45 -7.34 -5.88
C PRO A 48 -10.35 -6.27 -5.76
N GLU A 49 -10.60 -5.20 -4.99
CA GLU A 49 -9.67 -4.06 -4.86
C GLU A 49 -8.27 -4.48 -4.37
N ILE A 50 -8.21 -5.51 -3.52
CA ILE A 50 -6.96 -6.11 -3.03
C ILE A 50 -6.08 -6.69 -4.16
N TYR A 51 -6.64 -6.97 -5.34
CA TYR A 51 -5.94 -7.48 -6.51
C TYR A 51 -5.97 -6.51 -7.70
N LEU A 52 -6.61 -5.35 -7.56
CA LEU A 52 -6.86 -4.41 -8.66
C LEU A 52 -5.57 -4.05 -9.40
N LEU A 53 -4.55 -3.57 -8.68
CA LEU A 53 -3.27 -3.14 -9.25
C LEU A 53 -2.40 -4.30 -9.79
N TRP A 54 -2.75 -5.55 -9.49
CA TRP A 54 -2.12 -6.71 -10.10
C TRP A 54 -2.63 -6.97 -11.52
N PHE A 55 -3.88 -6.63 -11.82
CA PHE A 55 -4.50 -6.94 -13.11
C PHE A 55 -4.75 -5.70 -13.98
N HIS A 56 -4.80 -4.52 -13.37
CA HIS A 56 -5.16 -3.28 -14.05
C HIS A 56 -4.12 -2.21 -13.79
N HIS A 57 -3.83 -1.42 -14.82
CA HIS A 57 -3.25 -0.09 -14.65
C HIS A 57 -4.42 0.90 -14.55
N VAL A 58 -4.52 1.58 -13.42
CA VAL A 58 -5.73 2.30 -13.00
C VAL A 58 -5.43 3.78 -12.82
N PRO A 59 -6.29 4.68 -13.36
CA PRO A 59 -6.13 6.11 -13.16
C PRO A 59 -6.14 6.54 -11.70
N TRP A 60 -5.37 7.58 -11.36
CA TRP A 60 -5.28 8.10 -9.99
C TRP A 60 -6.61 8.60 -9.43
N ASP A 61 -7.48 9.13 -10.29
CA ASP A 61 -8.81 9.64 -9.98
C ASP A 61 -9.92 8.58 -10.04
N TYR A 62 -9.59 7.31 -10.30
CA TYR A 62 -10.56 6.22 -10.37
C TYR A 62 -11.32 6.08 -9.03
N PRO A 63 -12.66 6.07 -9.03
CA PRO A 63 -13.46 5.94 -7.81
C PRO A 63 -13.42 4.51 -7.28
N MET A 64 -12.85 4.36 -6.09
CA MET A 64 -12.83 3.10 -5.33
C MET A 64 -14.20 2.86 -4.67
N LYS A 65 -14.44 1.64 -4.18
CA LYS A 65 -15.70 1.25 -3.50
C LYS A 65 -15.96 2.02 -2.21
N SER A 66 -14.91 2.60 -1.61
CA SER A 66 -15.02 3.52 -0.48
C SER A 66 -15.60 4.89 -0.85
N GLY A 67 -15.72 5.20 -2.15
CA GLY A 67 -16.07 6.51 -2.67
C GLY A 67 -14.88 7.47 -2.81
N ARG A 68 -13.69 7.06 -2.35
CA ARG A 68 -12.44 7.82 -2.52
C ARG A 68 -11.81 7.55 -3.89
N THR A 69 -10.95 8.44 -4.35
CA THR A 69 -10.10 8.18 -5.51
C THR A 69 -9.07 7.09 -5.20
N LEU A 70 -8.46 6.47 -6.22
CA LEU A 70 -7.37 5.52 -6.04
C LEU A 70 -6.20 6.15 -5.27
N TRP A 71 -5.84 7.40 -5.58
CA TRP A 71 -4.80 8.14 -4.87
C TRP A 71 -5.11 8.27 -3.38
N ASP A 72 -6.30 8.76 -3.03
CA ASP A 72 -6.69 8.94 -1.64
C ASP A 72 -6.75 7.59 -0.91
N GLU A 73 -7.34 6.57 -1.53
CA GLU A 73 -7.39 5.23 -0.94
C GLU A 73 -5.97 4.68 -0.69
N LEU A 74 -5.01 4.89 -1.60
CA LEU A 74 -3.61 4.54 -1.39
C LEU A 74 -3.02 5.25 -0.16
N CYS A 75 -3.23 6.57 -0.03
CA CYS A 75 -2.80 7.34 1.13
C CYS A 75 -3.37 6.79 2.44
N TYR A 76 -4.68 6.53 2.49
CA TYR A 76 -5.34 5.99 3.68
C TYR A 76 -4.91 4.55 3.99
N LYS A 77 -4.59 3.72 2.99
CA LYS A 77 -4.07 2.36 3.24
C LYS A 77 -2.70 2.38 3.90
N TYR A 78 -1.79 3.24 3.43
CA TYR A 78 -0.48 3.39 4.06
C TYR A 78 -0.59 3.97 5.48
N ASP A 79 -1.45 4.97 5.71
CA ASP A 79 -1.66 5.50 7.07
C ASP A 79 -2.33 4.47 8.00
N SER A 80 -3.31 3.71 7.51
CA SER A 80 -3.95 2.64 8.27
C SER A 80 -2.94 1.60 8.76
N GLY A 81 -1.90 1.29 7.97
CA GLY A 81 -0.80 0.42 8.40
C GLY A 81 -0.06 0.97 9.62
N VAL A 82 0.24 2.28 9.63
CA VAL A 82 0.86 2.97 10.78
C VAL A 82 -0.08 2.92 12.00
N GLN A 83 -1.37 3.20 11.83
CA GLN A 83 -2.33 3.15 12.93
C GLN A 83 -2.45 1.75 13.55
N GLN A 84 -2.39 0.70 12.71
CA GLN A 84 -2.39 -0.69 13.18
C GLN A 84 -1.16 -1.00 14.03
N VAL A 85 0.04 -0.57 13.62
CA VAL A 85 1.26 -0.78 14.42
C VAL A 85 1.22 0.00 15.74
N ARG A 86 0.68 1.22 15.75
CA ARG A 86 0.40 1.96 17.02
C ARG A 86 -0.55 1.17 17.92
N ALA A 87 -1.55 0.51 17.35
CA ALA A 87 -2.48 -0.33 18.11
C ALA A 87 -1.84 -1.62 18.64
N PHE A 88 -0.89 -2.21 17.92
CA PHE A 88 -0.11 -3.37 18.40
C PHE A 88 0.67 -3.01 19.66
N GLN A 89 1.33 -1.85 19.70
CA GLN A 89 2.02 -1.36 20.90
C GLN A 89 1.07 -1.26 22.10
N LYS A 90 -0.07 -0.58 21.93
CA LYS A 90 -1.09 -0.44 22.99
C LYS A 90 -1.64 -1.78 23.46
N THR A 91 -1.78 -2.74 22.56
CA THR A 91 -2.26 -4.09 22.87
C THR A 91 -1.20 -4.85 23.66
N TRP A 92 0.06 -4.78 23.21
CA TRP A 92 1.18 -5.41 23.90
C TRP A 92 1.40 -4.83 25.29
N ASP A 93 1.34 -3.51 25.46
CA ASP A 93 1.53 -2.86 26.77
C ASP A 93 0.54 -3.35 27.83
N LYS A 94 -0.69 -3.72 27.45
CA LYS A 94 -1.69 -4.32 28.36
C LYS A 94 -1.30 -5.72 28.82
N MET A 95 -0.38 -6.39 28.13
CA MET A 95 0.07 -7.74 28.42
C MET A 95 1.19 -7.79 29.48
N GLU A 96 1.72 -6.65 29.93
CA GLU A 96 2.89 -6.58 30.84
C GLU A 96 2.75 -7.46 32.08
N LYS A 97 1.54 -7.57 32.65
CA LYS A 97 1.28 -8.36 33.86
C LYS A 97 1.15 -9.87 33.60
N TYR A 98 1.03 -10.28 32.35
CA TYR A 98 0.70 -11.65 31.95
C TYR A 98 1.86 -12.35 31.23
N VAL A 99 2.96 -11.64 30.96
CA VAL A 99 4.11 -12.13 30.18
C VAL A 99 5.37 -12.02 31.03
N ASP A 100 6.32 -12.92 30.80
CA ASP A 100 7.65 -12.83 31.40
C ASP A 100 8.29 -11.44 31.15
N PRO A 101 8.87 -10.77 32.17
CA PRO A 101 9.38 -9.41 32.03
C PRO A 101 10.46 -9.23 30.96
N GLN A 102 11.29 -10.25 30.71
CA GLN A 102 12.34 -10.17 29.69
C GLN A 102 11.71 -10.22 28.29
N GLN A 103 10.83 -11.20 28.05
CA GLN A 103 10.10 -11.32 26.79
C GLN A 103 9.24 -10.08 26.50
N PHE A 104 8.56 -9.56 27.52
CA PHE A 104 7.77 -8.34 27.41
C PHE A 104 8.61 -7.16 26.89
N LYS A 105 9.77 -6.91 27.50
CA LYS A 105 10.68 -5.83 27.11
C LYS A 105 11.24 -6.01 25.71
N GLU A 106 11.63 -7.24 25.34
CA GLU A 106 12.16 -7.53 24.01
C GLU A 106 11.15 -7.26 22.90
N VAL A 107 9.92 -7.76 23.06
CA VAL A 107 8.85 -7.54 22.08
C VAL A 107 8.45 -6.07 22.04
N GLN A 108 8.34 -5.40 23.20
CA GLN A 108 8.03 -3.98 23.26
C GLN A 108 9.07 -3.14 22.51
N SER A 109 10.36 -3.45 22.67
CA SER A 109 11.45 -2.81 21.93
C SER A 109 11.33 -3.00 20.41
N ARG A 110 11.04 -4.23 19.96
CA ARG A 110 10.83 -4.54 18.53
C ARG A 110 9.62 -3.81 17.96
N LEU A 111 8.51 -3.72 18.70
CA LEU A 111 7.32 -2.96 18.28
C LEU A 111 7.60 -1.46 18.16
N ARG A 112 8.47 -0.89 19.00
CA ARG A 112 8.94 0.51 18.84
C ARG A 112 9.73 0.72 17.56
N ILE A 113 10.63 -0.21 17.23
CA ILE A 113 11.38 -0.19 15.96
C ILE A 113 10.39 -0.30 14.78
N GLN A 114 9.47 -1.27 14.83
CA GLN A 114 8.45 -1.46 13.80
C GLN A 114 7.60 -0.21 13.57
N MET A 115 7.22 0.50 14.65
CA MET A 115 6.44 1.72 14.54
C MET A 115 7.19 2.83 13.80
N ARG A 116 8.47 3.04 14.14
CA ARG A 116 9.33 4.02 13.44
C ARG A 116 9.48 3.64 11.96
N ASP A 117 9.76 2.37 11.69
CA ASP A 117 9.99 1.89 10.33
C ASP A 117 8.68 1.94 9.51
N ALA A 118 7.51 1.73 10.12
CA ALA A 118 6.21 1.88 9.46
C ALA A 118 5.92 3.33 9.03
N VAL A 119 6.28 4.32 9.87
CA VAL A 119 6.19 5.74 9.49
C VAL A 119 7.14 6.04 8.33
N TRP A 120 8.38 5.57 8.42
CA TRP A 120 9.37 5.71 7.35
C TRP A 120 8.85 5.14 6.02
N TRP A 121 8.27 3.92 6.05
CA TRP A 121 7.68 3.27 4.87
C TRP A 121 6.49 4.04 4.31
N LYS A 122 5.58 4.53 5.16
CA LYS A 122 4.45 5.38 4.74
C LYS A 122 4.99 6.60 3.99
N ASP A 123 5.89 7.34 4.62
CA ASP A 123 6.41 8.59 4.07
C ASP A 123 7.15 8.36 2.74
N ALA A 124 8.03 7.35 2.70
CA ALA A 124 8.79 7.00 1.49
C ALA A 124 7.86 6.65 0.32
N CYS A 125 6.87 5.77 0.54
CA CYS A 125 5.97 5.36 -0.52
C CYS A 125 5.03 6.49 -0.96
N LEU A 126 4.45 7.25 -0.03
CA LEU A 126 3.52 8.33 -0.39
C LEU A 126 4.22 9.48 -1.11
N LEU A 127 5.40 9.89 -0.65
CA LEU A 127 6.19 10.91 -1.34
C LEU A 127 6.65 10.42 -2.71
N TYR A 128 7.07 9.16 -2.83
CA TYR A 128 7.45 8.58 -4.12
C TYR A 128 6.28 8.57 -5.12
N PHE A 129 5.10 8.08 -4.72
CA PHE A 129 3.95 8.03 -5.64
C PHE A 129 3.35 9.42 -5.91
N GLN A 130 3.54 10.39 -5.00
CA GLN A 130 3.14 11.78 -5.21
C GLN A 130 3.87 12.44 -6.38
N GLU A 131 5.14 12.09 -6.64
CA GLU A 131 5.88 12.57 -7.82
C GLU A 131 5.21 12.18 -9.15
N PHE A 132 4.46 11.06 -9.15
CA PHE A 132 3.73 10.58 -10.33
C PHE A 132 2.31 11.11 -10.37
N SER A 133 1.56 10.99 -9.27
CA SER A 133 0.16 11.42 -9.22
C SER A 133 0.01 12.93 -9.34
N GLY A 134 0.97 13.71 -8.82
CA GLY A 134 0.87 15.16 -8.69
C GLY A 134 -0.26 15.61 -7.74
N MET A 135 -0.85 14.68 -7.00
CA MET A 135 -1.99 14.93 -6.12
C MET A 135 -1.52 15.19 -4.67
N PRO A 136 -2.18 16.09 -3.93
CA PRO A 136 -1.85 16.34 -2.54
C PRO A 136 -2.21 15.13 -1.67
N ILE A 137 -1.40 14.85 -0.65
CA ILE A 137 -1.79 13.90 0.40
C ILE A 137 -2.96 14.52 1.19
N PRO A 138 -4.05 13.77 1.48
CA PRO A 138 -5.17 14.26 2.28
C PRO A 138 -4.73 14.92 3.60
N TYR A 139 -5.34 16.05 3.93
CA TYR A 139 -4.89 16.92 5.04
C TYR A 139 -5.13 16.32 6.43
N ASP A 140 -6.03 15.35 6.53
CA ASP A 140 -6.40 14.61 7.74
C ASP A 140 -5.45 13.43 8.03
N ILE A 141 -4.54 13.11 7.11
CA ILE A 141 -3.45 12.15 7.32
C ILE A 141 -2.24 12.88 7.93
N GLU A 142 -1.59 12.25 8.91
CA GLU A 142 -0.35 12.76 9.50
C GLU A 142 0.68 13.00 8.39
N ARG A 143 1.08 14.27 8.21
CA ARG A 143 1.98 14.70 7.15
C ARG A 143 3.32 13.97 7.22
N PRO A 144 3.96 13.70 6.07
CA PRO A 144 5.30 13.17 6.07
C PRO A 144 6.24 14.02 6.92
N VAL A 145 6.97 13.37 7.83
CA VAL A 145 7.97 14.03 8.67
C VAL A 145 9.36 13.92 8.05
N HIS A 146 9.53 12.99 7.12
CA HIS A 146 10.72 12.85 6.28
C HIS A 146 10.53 13.52 4.92
N SER A 147 11.62 13.92 4.26
CA SER A 147 11.60 14.34 2.86
C SER A 147 12.13 13.22 1.96
N LEU A 148 11.69 13.15 0.71
CA LEU A 148 12.10 12.08 -0.21
C LEU A 148 13.62 12.02 -0.40
N ASN A 149 14.30 13.17 -0.39
CA ASN A 149 15.76 13.24 -0.51
C ASN A 149 16.51 12.80 0.76
N ALA A 150 15.82 12.70 1.90
CA ALA A 150 16.38 12.28 3.19
C ALA A 150 16.04 10.82 3.53
N LEU A 151 15.33 10.11 2.64
CA LEU A 151 14.92 8.71 2.73
C LEU A 151 15.76 7.86 1.78
#